data_AF-A0A847D6X6-F1
#
_entry.id   AF-A0A847D6X6-F1
#
_cell.length_a   1.000
_cell.length_b   1.000
_cell.length_c   1.000
_cell.angle_alpha   90.00
_cell.angle_beta   90.00
_cell.angle_gamma   90.00
#
_symmetry.space_group_name_H-M   'P 1'
#
loop_
_entity.id
_entity.type
_entity.pdbx_description
1 polymer ?
#
loop_
_entity_poly.entity_id
_entity_poly.type
_entity_poly.pdbx_seq_one_letter_code
_entity_poly.pdbx_strand_id
1 'polypeptide(L)'
;MMQKLQRFGGAMFTPVLLFAFAGIILSLSIMFQNEMLVGGIAAEGTIWKNFWAVVESGGWTVFNQIELLFVIGLPMGLAQKANARAALESFVVYTTFNNFLSKILQLMGPTFNVDFTQEVGGNSGLKMIAGTKTLDTNLIGAILIAAIVVWIHNRYFEKKLPDWIGIFQGSSLVVIIGFFLMLPIAFLTAWIWPIIQSGIGSAQGFMASSGTFGVWLYVFLERILIPTGLHHFIYQPFIFGPAVVEGGLTAAWLETLNTFAQSTQPLKELFPAGGFALHNVSKLFAPLGIAAAFYTTASPEKRKKTLALLIPTALTAILSGITEPFEFTFLFIAPQLFLVHSLLAASLGATVYAFGVVGDIGGGLITNLSQFVIPMSINHMGSVLTLFAV
;
A
#
# COMPACT_ATOMS: atom_id res chain seq x y z
N MET A 1 -16.43 12.72 17.76
CA MET A 1 -15.83 11.59 17.01
C MET A 1 -15.25 12.05 15.68
N MET A 2 -16.03 12.72 14.83
CA MET A 2 -15.60 13.20 13.49
C MET A 2 -14.34 14.08 13.49
N GLN A 3 -14.19 15.04 14.41
CA GLN A 3 -12.98 15.86 14.52
C GLN A 3 -11.71 15.03 14.83
N LYS A 4 -11.83 13.97 15.63
CA LYS A 4 -10.69 13.07 15.92
C LYS A 4 -10.30 12.27 14.67
N LEU A 5 -11.29 11.79 13.92
CA LEU A 5 -11.08 11.08 12.65
C LEU A 5 -10.44 12.00 11.60
N GLN A 6 -10.91 13.23 11.46
CA GLN A 6 -10.34 14.23 10.56
C GLN A 6 -8.91 14.61 10.96
N ARG A 7 -8.65 14.78 12.26
CA ARG A 7 -7.28 15.04 12.76
C ARG A 7 -6.34 13.87 12.50
N PHE A 8 -6.81 12.64 12.70
CA PHE A 8 -6.06 11.43 12.36
C PHE A 8 -5.80 11.36 10.86
N GLY A 9 -6.82 11.58 10.03
CA GLY A 9 -6.68 11.63 8.58
C GLY A 9 -5.69 12.70 8.10
N GLY A 10 -5.72 13.90 8.70
CA GLY A 10 -4.76 14.95 8.42
C GLY A 10 -3.32 14.56 8.77
N ALA A 11 -3.11 13.83 9.87
CA ALA A 11 -1.78 13.31 10.22
C ALA A 11 -1.30 12.21 9.26
N MET A 12 -2.22 11.33 8.84
CA MET A 12 -1.96 10.27 7.86
C MET A 12 -1.70 10.83 6.45
N PHE A 13 -2.25 12.00 6.11
CA PHE A 13 -2.08 12.63 4.81
C PHE A 13 -0.65 13.09 4.54
N THR A 14 0.09 13.49 5.59
CA THR A 14 1.46 14.03 5.44
C THR A 14 2.43 13.04 4.78
N PRO A 15 2.58 11.78 5.24
CA PRO A 15 3.37 10.78 4.52
C PRO A 15 2.84 10.46 3.12
N VAL A 16 1.52 10.36 2.98
CA VAL A 16 0.86 9.94 1.73
C VAL A 16 1.06 10.93 0.60
N LEU A 17 1.17 12.23 0.89
CA LEU A 17 1.50 13.23 -0.12
C LEU A 17 2.81 12.94 -0.86
N LEU A 18 3.77 12.27 -0.21
CA LEU A 18 5.04 11.90 -0.84
C LEU A 18 4.86 10.81 -1.91
N PHE A 19 3.77 10.03 -1.83
CA PHE A 19 3.48 8.98 -2.80
C PHE A 19 3.08 9.54 -4.16
N ALA A 20 2.53 10.76 -4.21
CA ALA A 20 2.04 11.36 -5.45
C ALA A 20 3.16 11.54 -6.49
N PHE A 21 4.25 12.19 -6.09
CA PHE A 21 5.42 12.38 -6.95
C PHE A 21 6.14 11.06 -7.21
N ALA A 22 6.38 10.26 -6.17
CA ALA A 22 7.09 9.00 -6.30
C ALA A 22 6.37 8.02 -7.24
N GLY A 23 5.04 7.92 -7.16
CA GLY A 23 4.22 7.12 -8.05
C GLY A 23 4.32 7.56 -9.51
N ILE A 24 4.25 8.87 -9.78
CA ILE A 24 4.43 9.42 -11.13
C ILE A 24 5.83 9.06 -11.66
N ILE A 25 6.88 9.24 -10.86
CA ILE A 25 8.25 8.91 -11.26
C ILE A 25 8.38 7.42 -11.54
N LEU A 26 7.85 6.53 -10.70
CA LEU A 26 7.87 5.09 -10.94
C LEU A 26 7.17 4.74 -12.26
N SER A 27 5.97 5.28 -12.51
CA SER A 27 5.26 5.04 -13.77
C SER A 27 6.03 5.52 -14.98
N LEU A 28 6.63 6.70 -14.92
CA LEU A 28 7.47 7.21 -16.01
C LEU A 28 8.71 6.35 -16.20
N SER A 29 9.40 5.95 -15.13
CA SER A 29 10.56 5.06 -15.22
C SER A 29 10.20 3.72 -15.85
N ILE A 30 9.08 3.11 -15.47
CA ILE A 30 8.59 1.85 -16.07
C ILE A 30 8.28 2.07 -17.56
N MET A 31 7.60 3.17 -17.90
CA MET A 31 7.31 3.52 -19.29
C MET A 31 8.59 3.64 -20.12
N PHE A 32 9.57 4.39 -19.60
CA PHE A 32 10.78 4.72 -20.35
C PHE A 32 11.76 3.55 -20.47
N GLN A 33 11.65 2.55 -19.59
CA GLN A 33 12.40 1.30 -19.69
C GLN A 33 11.71 0.23 -20.54
N ASN A 34 10.50 0.50 -21.04
CA ASN A 34 9.74 -0.45 -21.83
C ASN A 34 10.11 -0.40 -23.32
N GLU A 35 10.73 -1.46 -23.83
CA GLU A 35 11.16 -1.58 -25.22
C GLU A 35 10.01 -1.51 -26.24
N MET A 36 8.82 -1.98 -25.88
CA MET A 36 7.65 -1.92 -26.78
C MET A 36 7.15 -0.48 -26.96
N LEU A 37 7.28 0.37 -25.93
CA LEU A 37 6.85 1.77 -25.99
C LEU A 37 7.94 2.70 -26.53
N VAL A 38 9.21 2.45 -26.20
CA VAL A 38 10.32 3.38 -26.46
C VAL A 38 11.27 2.87 -27.55
N GLY A 39 11.17 1.60 -27.94
CA GLY A 39 12.03 0.96 -28.93
C GLY A 39 13.41 0.59 -28.36
N GLY A 40 14.34 0.27 -29.27
CA GLY A 40 15.63 -0.35 -28.91
C GLY A 40 16.56 0.48 -28.02
N ILE A 41 16.30 1.79 -27.83
CA ILE A 41 17.06 2.57 -26.85
C ILE A 41 16.74 2.13 -25.41
N ALA A 42 15.58 1.53 -25.16
CA ALA A 42 15.21 0.95 -23.87
C ALA A 42 15.67 -0.51 -23.72
N ALA A 43 16.50 -1.02 -24.62
CA ALA A 43 17.07 -2.36 -24.51
C ALA A 43 17.96 -2.51 -23.26
N GLU A 44 18.07 -3.74 -22.76
CA GLU A 44 19.00 -4.03 -21.67
C GLU A 44 20.44 -3.62 -22.00
N GLY A 45 21.13 -3.07 -20.99
CA GLY A 45 22.51 -2.61 -21.12
C GLY A 45 22.70 -1.24 -21.77
N THR A 46 21.62 -0.59 -22.27
CA THR A 46 21.74 0.77 -22.81
C THR A 46 21.90 1.81 -21.69
N ILE A 47 22.54 2.94 -22.02
CA ILE A 47 22.66 4.09 -21.11
C ILE A 47 21.27 4.60 -20.69
N TRP A 48 20.31 4.57 -21.61
CA TRP A 48 18.94 5.02 -21.36
C TRP A 48 18.21 4.15 -20.33
N LYS A 49 18.20 2.81 -20.50
CA LYS A 49 17.58 1.91 -19.54
C LYS A 49 18.25 1.99 -18.17
N ASN A 50 19.59 2.03 -18.14
CA ASN A 50 20.34 2.17 -16.89
C ASN A 50 20.05 3.49 -16.17
N PHE A 51 19.93 4.61 -16.89
CA PHE A 51 19.55 5.89 -16.30
C PHE A 51 18.17 5.81 -15.64
N TRP A 52 17.17 5.28 -16.34
CA TRP A 52 15.82 5.17 -15.79
C TRP A 52 15.70 4.15 -14.67
N ALA A 53 16.48 3.07 -14.68
CA ALA A 53 16.58 2.14 -13.55
C ALA A 53 17.09 2.83 -12.27
N VAL A 54 18.07 3.74 -12.39
CA VAL A 54 18.53 4.56 -11.26
C VAL A 54 17.41 5.49 -10.76
N VAL A 55 16.69 6.14 -11.67
CA VAL A 55 15.54 7.00 -11.32
C VAL A 55 14.43 6.19 -10.64
N GLU A 56 14.12 4.98 -11.14
CA GLU A 56 13.16 4.06 -10.55
C GLU A 56 13.52 3.67 -9.12
N SER A 57 14.79 3.32 -8.88
CA SER A 57 15.28 3.02 -7.53
C SER A 57 15.04 4.19 -6.57
N GLY A 58 15.17 5.43 -7.04
CA GLY A 58 14.81 6.63 -6.28
C GLY A 58 13.32 6.71 -5.99
N GLY A 59 12.47 6.43 -6.99
CA GLY A 59 11.00 6.41 -6.86
C GLY A 59 10.49 5.39 -5.83
N TRP A 60 11.15 4.23 -5.70
CA TRP A 60 10.79 3.19 -4.73
C TRP A 60 11.05 3.59 -3.26
N THR A 61 11.84 4.64 -3.01
CA THR A 61 12.25 5.04 -1.65
C THR A 61 11.07 5.19 -0.69
N VAL A 62 10.01 5.89 -1.09
CA VAL A 62 8.88 6.14 -0.18
C VAL A 62 8.08 4.87 0.10
N PHE A 63 7.97 3.97 -0.88
CA PHE A 63 7.24 2.70 -0.78
C PHE A 63 8.00 1.68 0.06
N ASN A 64 9.33 1.65 -0.07
CA ASN A 64 10.20 0.79 0.72
C ASN A 64 10.31 1.23 2.19
N GLN A 65 9.93 2.48 2.50
CA GLN A 65 10.06 3.06 3.84
C GLN A 65 8.72 3.50 4.43
N ILE A 66 7.59 2.98 3.93
CA ILE A 66 6.23 3.39 4.34
C ILE A 66 6.08 3.36 5.86
N GLU A 67 6.44 2.27 6.53
CA GLU A 67 6.29 2.14 7.98
C GLU A 67 7.05 3.23 8.74
N LEU A 68 8.28 3.52 8.32
CA LEU A 68 9.11 4.55 8.95
C LEU A 68 8.55 5.96 8.69
N LEU A 69 8.10 6.22 7.46
CA LEU A 69 7.47 7.49 7.10
C LEU A 69 6.22 7.75 7.93
N PHE A 70 5.39 6.73 8.18
CA PHE A 70 4.21 6.87 9.03
C PHE A 70 4.54 6.97 10.52
N VAL A 71 5.51 6.21 11.01
CA VAL A 71 5.99 6.30 12.40
C VAL A 71 6.53 7.69 12.72
N ILE A 72 7.19 8.33 11.76
CA ILE A 72 7.73 9.69 11.88
C ILE A 72 6.64 10.74 11.65
N GLY A 73 5.80 10.56 10.63
CA GLY A 73 4.82 11.54 10.19
C GLY A 73 3.60 11.67 11.10
N LEU A 74 3.11 10.57 11.66
CA LEU A 74 1.92 10.58 12.53
C LEU A 74 2.09 11.49 13.76
N PRO A 75 3.17 11.39 14.54
CA PRO A 75 3.40 12.29 15.67
C PRO A 75 3.45 13.77 15.28
N MET A 76 3.88 14.11 14.06
CA MET A 76 3.93 15.50 13.61
C MET A 76 2.54 16.16 13.61
N GLY A 77 1.50 15.41 13.26
CA GLY A 77 0.11 15.87 13.24
C GLY A 77 -0.67 15.61 14.54
N LEU A 78 -0.23 14.67 15.38
CA LEU A 78 -0.98 14.22 16.55
C LEU A 78 -0.39 14.66 17.90
N ALA A 79 0.90 14.96 17.99
CA ALA A 79 1.48 15.53 19.19
C ALA A 79 0.88 16.94 19.45
N GLN A 80 0.70 17.28 20.73
CA GLN A 80 0.15 18.57 21.15
C GLN A 80 1.22 19.64 21.29
N LYS A 81 2.47 19.22 21.50
CA LYS A 81 3.63 20.07 21.75
C LYS A 81 4.85 19.40 21.14
N ALA A 82 5.90 20.20 20.87
CA ALA A 82 7.21 19.71 20.46
C ALA A 82 7.17 18.59 19.40
N ASN A 83 6.30 18.73 18.39
CA ASN A 83 5.93 17.63 17.49
C ASN A 83 7.12 17.00 16.75
N ALA A 84 8.16 17.80 16.45
CA ALA A 84 9.41 17.29 15.86
C ALA A 84 10.15 16.33 16.80
N ARG A 85 10.10 16.57 18.12
CA ARG A 85 10.66 15.65 19.12
C ARG A 85 9.82 14.38 19.24
N ALA A 86 8.49 14.51 19.25
CA ALA A 86 7.58 13.35 19.22
C ALA A 86 7.83 12.43 18.02
N ALA A 87 8.14 13.00 16.85
CA ALA A 87 8.51 12.24 15.66
C ALA A 87 9.81 11.45 15.83
N LEU A 88 10.86 12.07 16.38
CA LEU A 88 12.13 11.40 16.69
C LEU A 88 11.96 10.30 17.74
N GLU A 89 11.20 10.58 18.80
CA GLU A 89 10.89 9.61 19.86
C GLU A 89 10.15 8.40 19.28
N SER A 90 9.19 8.62 18.38
CA SER A 90 8.43 7.57 17.73
C SER A 90 9.29 6.64 16.88
N PHE A 91 10.21 7.20 16.09
CA PHE A 91 11.20 6.41 15.35
C PHE A 91 12.06 5.54 16.26
N VAL A 92 12.59 6.11 17.35
CA VAL A 92 13.43 5.36 18.31
C VAL A 92 12.64 4.26 19.00
N VAL A 93 11.42 4.53 19.44
CA VAL A 93 10.58 3.54 20.14
C VAL A 93 10.13 2.43 19.18
N TYR A 94 9.78 2.75 17.93
CA TYR A 94 9.40 1.75 16.93
C TYR A 94 10.56 0.84 16.51
N THR A 95 11.75 1.39 16.32
CA THR A 95 12.95 0.57 16.03
C THR A 95 13.36 -0.26 17.24
N THR A 96 13.20 0.25 18.47
CA THR A 96 13.37 -0.52 19.71
C THR A 96 12.41 -1.71 19.78
N PHE A 97 11.12 -1.48 19.49
CA PHE A 97 10.11 -2.53 19.40
C PHE A 97 10.50 -3.63 18.40
N ASN A 98 10.93 -3.25 17.19
CA ASN A 98 11.34 -4.23 16.18
C ASN A 98 12.60 -5.01 16.58
N ASN A 99 13.55 -4.38 17.27
CA ASN A 99 14.73 -5.06 17.81
C ASN A 99 14.34 -6.09 18.89
N PHE A 100 13.42 -5.75 19.78
CA PHE A 100 12.90 -6.69 20.78
C PHE A 100 12.16 -7.84 20.13
N LEU A 101 11.25 -7.56 19.20
CA LEU A 101 10.48 -8.56 18.49
C LEU A 101 11.41 -9.51 17.72
N SER A 102 12.38 -8.96 16.98
CA SER A 102 13.42 -9.73 16.31
C SER A 102 14.15 -10.66 17.28
N LYS A 103 14.61 -10.14 18.42
CA LYS A 103 15.38 -10.96 19.37
C LYS A 103 14.52 -12.04 20.03
N ILE A 104 13.26 -11.74 20.34
CA ILE A 104 12.29 -12.71 20.84
C ILE A 104 12.11 -13.84 19.84
N LEU A 105 11.94 -13.54 18.55
CA LEU A 105 11.75 -14.55 17.50
C LEU A 105 13.01 -15.35 17.20
N GLN A 106 14.20 -14.75 17.30
CA GLN A 106 15.46 -15.49 17.20
C GLN A 106 15.62 -16.53 18.32
N LEU A 107 15.17 -16.19 19.54
CA LEU A 107 15.33 -17.07 20.70
C LEU A 107 14.18 -18.07 20.84
N MET A 108 12.97 -17.68 20.43
CA MET A 108 11.73 -18.37 20.78
C MET A 108 10.77 -18.53 19.59
N GLY A 109 11.16 -18.23 18.36
CA GLY A 109 10.31 -18.26 17.16
C GLY A 109 9.43 -19.52 17.04
N PRO A 110 9.98 -20.74 17.20
CA PRO A 110 9.19 -21.97 17.15
C PRO A 110 8.05 -22.03 18.18
N THR A 111 8.20 -21.38 19.34
CA THR A 111 7.15 -21.27 20.38
C THR A 111 5.91 -20.53 19.86
N PHE A 112 6.11 -19.63 18.89
CA PHE A 112 5.07 -18.79 18.30
C PHE A 112 4.63 -19.27 16.91
N ASN A 113 5.07 -20.46 16.48
CA ASN A 113 4.86 -20.96 15.12
C ASN A 113 5.44 -20.02 14.03
N VAL A 114 6.58 -19.40 14.32
CA VAL A 114 7.32 -18.54 13.38
C VAL A 114 8.67 -19.17 13.09
N ASP A 115 8.90 -19.52 11.83
CA ASP A 115 10.21 -19.97 11.36
C ASP A 115 11.08 -18.74 11.02
N PHE A 116 11.85 -18.28 12.01
CA PHE A 116 12.72 -17.13 11.85
C PHE A 116 13.99 -17.42 11.03
N THR A 117 14.19 -18.66 10.56
CA THR A 117 15.30 -19.00 9.66
C THR A 117 15.02 -18.62 8.21
N GLN A 118 13.75 -18.43 7.85
CA GLN A 118 13.34 -18.02 6.51
C GLN A 118 13.90 -16.66 6.12
N GLU A 119 14.10 -16.50 4.81
CA GLU A 119 14.38 -15.23 4.18
C GLU A 119 13.18 -14.29 4.27
N VAL A 120 13.45 -12.99 4.22
CA VAL A 120 12.42 -11.95 4.24
C VAL A 120 11.60 -11.99 2.95
N GLY A 121 10.29 -11.78 3.08
CA GLY A 121 9.36 -11.76 1.95
C GLY A 121 8.69 -13.12 1.67
N GLY A 122 8.00 -13.19 0.53
CA GLY A 122 7.17 -14.35 0.18
C GLY A 122 6.12 -14.64 1.25
N ASN A 123 6.06 -15.89 1.71
CA ASN A 123 5.10 -16.35 2.73
C ASN A 123 5.65 -16.34 4.16
N SER A 124 6.89 -15.88 4.37
CA SER A 124 7.55 -15.98 5.68
C SER A 124 6.84 -15.19 6.78
N GLY A 125 6.09 -14.15 6.40
CA GLY A 125 5.59 -13.16 7.36
C GLY A 125 6.70 -12.33 7.98
N LEU A 126 7.89 -12.33 7.39
CA LEU A 126 9.05 -11.59 7.86
C LEU A 126 9.36 -10.40 6.94
N LYS A 127 9.80 -9.30 7.54
CA LYS A 127 10.18 -8.07 6.84
C LYS A 127 11.45 -7.47 7.41
N MET A 128 12.19 -6.74 6.58
CA MET A 128 13.26 -5.85 7.02
C MET A 128 12.69 -4.46 7.33
N ILE A 129 12.83 -4.02 8.59
CA ILE A 129 12.40 -2.69 9.02
C ILE A 129 13.60 -1.99 9.67
N ALA A 130 14.04 -0.88 9.09
CA ALA A 130 15.22 -0.13 9.56
C ALA A 130 16.46 -1.02 9.81
N GLY A 131 16.73 -1.98 8.92
CA GLY A 131 17.86 -2.91 9.05
C GLY A 131 17.64 -4.08 10.01
N THR A 132 16.44 -4.23 10.57
CA THR A 132 16.10 -5.32 11.50
C THR A 132 15.13 -6.31 10.83
N LYS A 133 15.50 -7.60 10.78
CA LYS A 133 14.56 -8.68 10.41
C LYS A 133 13.55 -8.85 11.54
N THR A 134 12.25 -8.79 11.24
CA THR A 134 11.17 -8.81 12.24
C THR A 134 9.88 -9.36 11.59
N LEU A 135 8.79 -9.52 12.35
CA LEU A 135 7.49 -9.85 11.75
C LEU A 135 6.99 -8.69 10.90
N ASP A 136 6.43 -9.03 9.75
CA ASP A 136 5.71 -8.08 8.92
C ASP A 136 4.35 -7.77 9.56
N THR A 137 4.32 -6.74 10.40
CA THR A 137 3.08 -6.17 10.94
C THR A 137 2.46 -5.12 10.02
N ASN A 138 3.05 -4.88 8.85
CA ASN A 138 2.70 -3.83 7.90
C ASN A 138 2.51 -2.46 8.58
N LEU A 139 1.78 -1.57 7.92
CA LEU A 139 1.50 -0.23 8.39
C LEU A 139 0.70 -0.19 9.70
N ILE A 140 -0.10 -1.21 10.03
CA ILE A 140 -0.88 -1.23 11.27
C ILE A 140 0.04 -1.24 12.51
N GLY A 141 1.15 -1.98 12.47
CA GLY A 141 2.14 -1.96 13.55
C GLY A 141 2.77 -0.58 13.72
N ALA A 142 3.18 0.04 12.60
CA ALA A 142 3.70 1.40 12.58
C ALA A 142 2.73 2.43 13.18
N ILE A 143 1.45 2.41 12.77
CA ILE A 143 0.40 3.30 13.28
C ILE A 143 0.17 3.08 14.79
N LEU A 144 0.07 1.83 15.23
CA LEU A 144 -0.19 1.48 16.63
C LEU A 144 0.92 1.99 17.54
N ILE A 145 2.17 1.73 17.18
CA ILE A 145 3.33 2.14 17.99
C ILE A 145 3.46 3.67 17.97
N ALA A 146 3.26 4.33 16.83
CA ALA A 146 3.24 5.79 16.76
C ALA A 146 2.13 6.40 17.63
N ALA A 147 0.94 5.80 17.66
CA ALA A 147 -0.16 6.25 18.51
C ALA A 147 0.16 6.11 20.00
N ILE A 148 0.81 5.01 20.40
CA ILE A 148 1.30 4.81 21.77
C ILE A 148 2.32 5.89 22.12
N VAL A 149 3.30 6.15 21.24
CA VAL A 149 4.32 7.17 21.50
C VAL A 149 3.71 8.57 21.59
N VAL A 150 2.76 8.91 20.71
CA VAL A 150 2.00 10.18 20.81
C VAL A 150 1.28 10.29 22.16
N TRP A 151 0.70 9.21 22.65
CA TRP A 151 0.07 9.18 23.97
C TRP A 151 1.09 9.41 25.09
N ILE A 152 2.24 8.73 25.07
CA ILE A 152 3.32 8.91 26.05
C ILE A 152 3.84 10.36 25.98
N HIS A 153 4.13 10.86 24.79
CA HIS A 153 4.64 12.21 24.56
C HIS A 153 3.71 13.27 25.15
N ASN A 154 2.43 13.24 24.77
CA ASN A 154 1.45 14.20 25.25
C ASN A 154 1.26 14.15 26.78
N ARG A 155 1.51 13.00 27.41
CA ARG A 155 1.33 12.79 28.84
C ARG A 155 2.57 13.14 29.67
N TYR A 156 3.76 12.85 29.18
CA TYR A 156 4.99 12.81 29.97
C TYR A 156 6.09 13.77 29.51
N PHE A 157 6.01 14.34 28.31
CA PHE A 157 7.08 15.19 27.76
C PHE A 157 7.42 16.39 28.68
N GLU A 158 6.43 17.05 29.28
CA GLU A 158 6.67 18.17 30.20
C GLU A 158 6.74 17.75 31.68
N LYS A 159 6.77 16.44 31.97
CA LYS A 159 6.80 15.96 33.36
C LYS A 159 8.13 16.35 34.01
N LYS A 160 8.04 17.12 35.09
CA LYS A 160 9.18 17.44 35.95
C LYS A 160 9.57 16.20 36.76
N LEU A 161 10.85 15.85 36.67
CA LEU A 161 11.49 14.82 37.47
C LEU A 161 12.33 15.48 38.58
N PRO A 162 12.58 14.78 39.70
CA PRO A 162 13.53 15.22 40.72
C PRO A 162 14.90 15.57 40.13
N ASP A 163 15.61 16.52 40.73
CA ASP A 163 16.84 17.11 40.17
C ASP A 163 17.92 16.07 39.82
N TRP A 164 18.09 15.05 40.65
CA TRP A 164 19.10 13.99 40.46
C TRP A 164 18.84 13.10 39.22
N ILE A 165 17.63 13.09 38.67
CA ILE A 165 17.26 12.45 37.39
C ILE A 165 16.71 13.46 36.38
N GLY A 166 16.93 14.75 36.61
CA GLY A 166 16.42 15.84 35.75
C GLY A 166 16.89 15.74 34.29
N ILE A 167 18.06 15.12 34.06
CA ILE A 167 18.62 14.87 32.72
C ILE A 167 17.73 13.99 31.84
N PHE A 168 16.85 13.19 32.46
CA PHE A 168 15.94 12.30 31.74
C PHE A 168 14.59 12.94 31.43
N GLN A 169 14.35 14.22 31.73
CA GLN A 169 13.10 14.91 31.37
C GLN A 169 12.93 15.05 29.85
N GLY A 170 11.71 15.39 29.39
CA GLY A 170 11.47 15.62 27.96
C GLY A 170 11.44 14.32 27.16
N SER A 171 12.09 14.37 25.99
CA SER A 171 12.15 13.24 25.05
C SER A 171 12.80 12.00 25.65
N SER A 172 13.81 12.17 26.51
CA SER A 172 14.45 11.06 27.21
C SER A 172 13.45 10.26 28.04
N LEU A 173 12.55 10.93 28.77
CA LEU A 173 11.52 10.25 29.58
C LEU A 173 10.54 9.50 28.69
N VAL A 174 10.13 10.10 27.57
CA VAL A 174 9.21 9.47 26.62
C VAL A 174 9.82 8.20 26.05
N VAL A 175 11.08 8.25 25.62
CA VAL A 175 11.80 7.07 25.10
C VAL A 175 12.01 6.02 26.18
N ILE A 176 12.35 6.40 27.43
CA ILE A 176 12.50 5.46 28.55
C ILE A 176 11.18 4.71 28.82
N ILE A 177 10.06 5.43 28.91
CA ILE A 177 8.75 4.81 29.09
C ILE A 177 8.42 3.92 27.90
N GLY A 178 8.67 4.40 26.67
CA GLY A 178 8.50 3.64 25.44
C GLY A 178 9.29 2.33 25.47
N PHE A 179 10.58 2.37 25.81
CA PHE A 179 11.46 1.20 25.89
C PHE A 179 10.87 0.11 26.78
N PHE A 180 10.51 0.43 28.03
CA PHE A 180 9.95 -0.58 28.94
C PHE A 180 8.57 -1.07 28.51
N LEU A 181 7.76 -0.22 27.88
CA LEU A 181 6.45 -0.60 27.37
C LEU A 181 6.56 -1.49 26.10
N MET A 182 7.58 -1.29 25.27
CA MET A 182 7.76 -2.08 24.05
C MET A 182 8.16 -3.52 24.32
N LEU A 183 8.77 -3.83 25.47
CA LEU A 183 9.15 -5.20 25.81
C LEU A 183 7.93 -6.16 25.89
N PRO A 184 6.90 -5.90 26.73
CA PRO A 184 5.70 -6.73 26.74
C PRO A 184 4.90 -6.64 25.43
N ILE A 185 4.88 -5.48 24.76
CA ILE A 185 4.18 -5.34 23.47
C ILE A 185 4.84 -6.22 22.40
N ALA A 186 6.16 -6.22 22.29
CA ALA A 186 6.88 -7.10 21.36
C ALA A 186 6.59 -8.58 21.63
N PHE A 187 6.60 -8.99 22.90
CA PHE A 187 6.25 -10.36 23.27
C PHE A 187 4.81 -10.72 22.87
N LEU A 188 3.85 -9.84 23.15
CA LEU A 188 2.44 -10.03 22.76
C LEU A 188 2.29 -10.05 21.24
N THR A 189 3.01 -9.20 20.50
CA THR A 189 3.01 -9.23 19.03
C THR A 189 3.55 -10.55 18.50
N ALA A 190 4.65 -11.07 19.06
CA ALA A 190 5.20 -12.37 18.66
C ALA A 190 4.16 -13.49 18.79
N TRP A 191 3.30 -13.43 19.81
CA TRP A 191 2.26 -14.43 20.04
C TRP A 191 0.99 -14.20 19.19
N ILE A 192 0.47 -12.97 19.17
CA ILE A 192 -0.84 -12.67 18.57
C ILE A 192 -0.74 -12.55 17.05
N TRP A 193 0.34 -11.98 16.55
CA TRP A 193 0.45 -11.65 15.12
C TRP A 193 0.41 -12.87 14.19
N PRO A 194 1.10 -13.99 14.48
CA PRO A 194 0.99 -15.20 13.65
C PRO A 194 -0.44 -15.74 13.54
N ILE A 195 -1.26 -15.58 14.59
CA ILE A 195 -2.68 -15.98 14.57
C ILE A 195 -3.47 -15.08 13.61
N ILE A 196 -3.23 -13.76 13.66
CA ILE A 196 -3.82 -12.79 12.73
C ILE A 196 -3.42 -13.13 11.30
N GLN A 197 -2.13 -13.41 11.07
CA GLN A 197 -1.60 -13.75 9.75
C GLN A 197 -2.22 -15.04 9.19
N SER A 198 -2.44 -16.06 10.04
CA SER A 198 -3.16 -17.28 9.65
C SER A 198 -4.63 -17.00 9.27
N GLY A 199 -5.30 -16.11 10.00
CA GLY A 199 -6.65 -15.66 9.66
C GLY A 199 -6.72 -14.93 8.32
N ILE A 200 -5.73 -14.07 8.04
CA ILE A 200 -5.56 -13.41 6.75
C ILE A 200 -5.36 -14.46 5.64
N GLY A 201 -4.47 -15.44 5.84
CA GLY A 201 -4.24 -16.53 4.88
C GLY A 201 -5.51 -17.35 4.59
N SER A 202 -6.32 -17.60 5.61
CA SER A 202 -7.61 -18.28 5.44
C SER A 202 -8.60 -17.46 4.59
N ALA A 203 -8.65 -16.14 4.80
CA ALA A 203 -9.46 -15.24 3.96
C ALA A 203 -8.97 -15.21 2.52
N GLN A 204 -7.65 -15.27 2.28
CA GLN A 204 -7.07 -15.36 0.94
C GLN A 204 -7.50 -16.64 0.22
N GLY A 205 -7.42 -17.81 0.89
CA GLY A 205 -7.89 -19.07 0.32
C GLY A 205 -9.39 -19.09 0.02
N PHE A 206 -10.21 -18.45 0.88
CA PHE A 206 -11.64 -18.27 0.62
C PHE A 206 -11.89 -17.40 -0.63
N MET A 207 -11.21 -16.27 -0.76
CA MET A 207 -11.32 -15.41 -1.94
C MET A 207 -10.90 -16.16 -3.20
N ALA A 208 -9.73 -16.81 -3.19
CA ALA A 208 -9.17 -17.57 -4.32
C ALA A 208 -10.13 -18.66 -4.85
N SER A 209 -10.91 -19.28 -3.98
CA SER A 209 -11.83 -20.37 -4.33
C SER A 209 -13.26 -19.92 -4.69
N SER A 210 -13.58 -18.62 -4.56
CA SER A 210 -14.95 -18.09 -4.68
C SER A 210 -15.31 -17.50 -6.05
N GLY A 211 -14.47 -17.70 -7.07
CA GLY A 211 -14.72 -17.20 -8.44
C GLY A 211 -14.96 -15.69 -8.50
N THR A 212 -16.00 -15.26 -9.24
CA THR A 212 -16.34 -13.83 -9.38
C THR A 212 -16.64 -13.15 -8.04
N PHE A 213 -17.28 -13.84 -7.09
CA PHE A 213 -17.51 -13.29 -5.76
C PHE A 213 -16.20 -13.13 -4.99
N GLY A 214 -15.25 -14.05 -5.19
CA GLY A 214 -13.89 -13.94 -4.67
C GLY A 214 -13.18 -12.67 -5.13
N VAL A 215 -13.25 -12.38 -6.44
CA VAL A 215 -12.72 -11.13 -7.01
C VAL A 215 -13.42 -9.92 -6.41
N TRP A 216 -14.76 -9.93 -6.32
CA TRP A 216 -15.52 -8.84 -5.69
C TRP A 216 -15.05 -8.57 -4.26
N LEU A 217 -14.98 -9.62 -3.43
CA LEU A 217 -14.61 -9.51 -2.02
C LEU A 217 -13.16 -9.03 -1.87
N TYR A 218 -12.26 -9.52 -2.71
CA TYR A 218 -10.87 -9.08 -2.76
C TYR A 218 -10.75 -7.59 -3.05
N VAL A 219 -11.40 -7.10 -4.11
CA VAL A 219 -11.35 -5.67 -4.46
C VAL A 219 -12.03 -4.82 -3.37
N PHE A 220 -13.13 -5.30 -2.78
CA PHE A 220 -13.78 -4.61 -1.67
C PHE A 220 -12.86 -4.47 -0.46
N LEU A 221 -12.22 -5.57 -0.04
CA LEU A 221 -11.32 -5.59 1.11
C LEU A 221 -10.05 -4.79 0.87
N GLU A 222 -9.46 -4.87 -0.33
CA GLU A 222 -8.34 -4.01 -0.73
C GLU A 222 -8.71 -2.54 -0.59
N ARG A 223 -9.92 -2.14 -0.97
CA ARG A 223 -10.33 -0.74 -0.88
C ARG A 223 -10.68 -0.30 0.53
N ILE A 224 -11.61 -0.99 1.19
CA ILE A 224 -12.15 -0.54 2.48
C ILE A 224 -11.10 -0.52 3.60
N LEU A 225 -10.02 -1.29 3.46
CA LEU A 225 -8.93 -1.39 4.44
C LEU A 225 -7.80 -0.39 4.22
N ILE A 226 -7.81 0.41 3.16
CA ILE A 226 -6.83 1.50 2.92
C ILE A 226 -6.59 2.41 4.14
N PRO A 227 -7.61 2.90 4.88
CA PRO A 227 -7.39 3.77 6.05
C PRO A 227 -6.47 3.17 7.12
N THR A 228 -6.40 1.84 7.16
CA THR A 228 -5.66 1.06 8.17
C THR A 228 -4.33 0.51 7.66
N GLY A 229 -4.10 0.55 6.34
CA GLY A 229 -2.98 -0.15 5.70
C GLY A 229 -3.16 -1.66 5.55
N LEU A 230 -4.17 -2.28 6.16
CA LEU A 230 -4.38 -3.74 6.09
C LEU A 230 -4.64 -4.26 4.67
N HIS A 231 -5.01 -3.38 3.73
CA HIS A 231 -5.16 -3.74 2.33
C HIS A 231 -3.92 -4.38 1.71
N HIS A 232 -2.71 -4.04 2.17
CA HIS A 232 -1.47 -4.69 1.73
C HIS A 232 -1.46 -6.21 1.99
N PHE A 233 -2.04 -6.67 3.09
CA PHE A 233 -2.19 -8.10 3.36
C PHE A 233 -3.26 -8.80 2.51
N ILE A 234 -4.17 -8.02 1.94
CA ILE A 234 -5.16 -8.54 1.00
C ILE A 234 -4.49 -8.71 -0.35
N TYR A 235 -3.85 -7.67 -0.89
CA TYR A 235 -3.38 -7.68 -2.28
C TYR A 235 -1.99 -8.29 -2.47
N GLN A 236 -1.00 -8.03 -1.60
CA GLN A 236 0.38 -8.43 -1.86
C GLN A 236 0.54 -9.94 -2.05
N PRO A 237 -0.13 -10.81 -1.27
CA PRO A 237 0.01 -12.25 -1.46
C PRO A 237 -0.63 -12.77 -2.75
N PHE A 238 -1.52 -12.03 -3.40
CA PHE A 238 -2.02 -12.36 -4.74
C PHE A 238 -1.09 -11.82 -5.83
N ILE A 239 -0.63 -10.58 -5.69
CA ILE A 239 0.13 -9.88 -6.74
C ILE A 239 1.60 -10.34 -6.78
N PHE A 240 2.22 -10.52 -5.62
CA PHE A 240 3.64 -10.84 -5.46
C PHE A 240 3.89 -12.15 -4.70
N GLY A 241 2.83 -12.77 -4.19
CA GLY A 241 2.90 -14.00 -3.41
C GLY A 241 2.15 -15.16 -4.06
N PRO A 242 2.23 -16.36 -3.48
CA PRO A 242 1.68 -17.57 -4.04
C PRO A 242 0.21 -17.83 -3.68
N ALA A 243 -0.60 -16.80 -3.38
CA ALA A 243 -1.99 -17.02 -2.96
C ALA A 243 -2.86 -17.65 -4.06
N VAL A 244 -2.54 -17.40 -5.33
CA VAL A 244 -3.26 -17.96 -6.49
C VAL A 244 -2.34 -18.51 -7.57
N VAL A 245 -1.11 -18.00 -7.68
CA VAL A 245 -0.09 -18.48 -8.63
C VAL A 245 1.27 -18.37 -7.96
N GLU A 246 2.09 -19.42 -8.04
CA GLU A 246 3.46 -19.41 -7.49
C GLU A 246 4.26 -18.22 -8.04
N GLY A 247 4.97 -17.49 -7.17
CA GLY A 247 5.69 -16.27 -7.56
C GLY A 247 4.83 -15.01 -7.75
N GLY A 248 3.50 -15.12 -7.71
CA GLY A 248 2.58 -13.98 -7.81
C GLY A 248 2.07 -13.68 -9.21
N LEU A 249 0.92 -13.02 -9.28
CA LEU A 249 0.22 -12.70 -10.54
C LEU A 249 1.04 -11.82 -11.48
N THR A 250 1.79 -10.85 -10.96
CA THR A 250 2.58 -9.94 -11.83
C THR A 250 3.69 -10.69 -12.56
N ALA A 251 4.46 -11.51 -11.84
CA ALA A 251 5.52 -12.32 -12.46
C ALA A 251 4.92 -13.31 -13.47
N ALA A 252 3.89 -14.06 -13.07
CA ALA A 252 3.23 -15.04 -13.92
C ALA A 252 2.63 -14.41 -15.19
N TRP A 253 2.02 -13.22 -15.09
CA TRP A 253 1.48 -12.50 -16.24
C TRP A 253 2.58 -12.09 -17.22
N LEU A 254 3.69 -11.54 -16.72
CA LEU A 254 4.82 -11.12 -17.55
C LEU A 254 5.49 -12.30 -18.27
N GLU A 255 5.67 -13.44 -17.59
CA GLU A 255 6.25 -14.65 -18.17
C GLU A 255 5.40 -15.25 -19.30
N THR A 256 4.08 -15.12 -19.20
CA THR A 256 3.11 -15.71 -20.13
C THR A 256 2.60 -14.73 -21.19
N LEU A 257 2.96 -13.45 -21.10
CA LEU A 257 2.39 -12.36 -21.89
C LEU A 257 2.41 -12.63 -23.40
N ASN A 258 3.57 -13.04 -23.94
CA ASN A 258 3.71 -13.32 -25.37
C ASN A 258 2.89 -14.53 -25.82
N THR A 259 2.84 -15.58 -24.98
CA THR A 259 2.05 -16.79 -25.26
C THR A 259 0.56 -16.47 -25.28
N PHE A 260 0.08 -15.68 -24.32
CA PHE A 260 -1.33 -15.25 -24.29
C PHE A 260 -1.66 -14.36 -25.48
N ALA A 261 -0.79 -13.39 -25.82
CA ALA A 261 -0.99 -12.49 -26.96
C ALA A 261 -1.15 -13.24 -28.30
N GLN A 262 -0.48 -14.37 -28.47
CA GLN A 262 -0.53 -15.19 -29.70
C GLN A 262 -1.68 -16.22 -29.70
N SER A 263 -2.28 -16.52 -28.55
CA SER A 263 -3.39 -17.46 -28.43
C SER A 263 -4.71 -16.84 -28.90
N THR A 264 -5.60 -17.67 -29.45
CA THR A 264 -6.99 -17.31 -29.76
C THR A 264 -7.99 -17.85 -28.73
N GLN A 265 -7.53 -18.61 -27.73
CA GLN A 265 -8.38 -19.06 -26.62
C GLN A 265 -8.76 -17.88 -25.72
N PRO A 266 -9.97 -17.85 -25.13
CA PRO A 266 -10.37 -16.76 -24.24
C PRO A 266 -9.36 -16.56 -23.09
N LEU A 267 -8.94 -15.30 -22.83
CA LEU A 267 -7.98 -14.99 -21.76
C LEU A 267 -8.40 -15.55 -20.40
N LYS A 268 -9.69 -15.53 -20.07
CA LYS A 268 -10.22 -16.06 -18.82
C LYS A 268 -10.05 -17.57 -18.66
N GLU A 269 -9.94 -18.32 -19.76
CA GLU A 269 -9.60 -19.75 -19.74
C GLU A 269 -8.09 -19.95 -19.56
N LEU A 270 -7.28 -19.10 -20.20
CA LEU A 270 -5.82 -19.14 -20.11
C LEU A 270 -5.30 -18.73 -18.72
N PHE A 271 -5.92 -17.72 -18.10
CA PHE A 271 -5.43 -17.13 -16.85
C PHE A 271 -6.58 -16.67 -15.92
N PRO A 272 -7.41 -17.60 -15.42
CA PRO A 272 -8.56 -17.26 -14.57
C PRO A 272 -8.18 -16.51 -13.29
N ALA A 273 -6.98 -16.77 -12.75
CA ALA A 273 -6.44 -16.09 -11.56
C ALA A 273 -6.16 -14.60 -11.79
N GLY A 274 -6.01 -14.16 -13.04
CA GLY A 274 -5.82 -12.75 -13.40
C GLY A 274 -6.99 -11.83 -13.02
N GLY A 275 -8.14 -12.39 -12.60
CA GLY A 275 -9.23 -11.61 -12.00
C GLY A 275 -8.82 -10.86 -10.73
N PHE A 276 -7.91 -11.41 -9.93
CA PHE A 276 -7.42 -10.75 -8.70
C PHE A 276 -6.44 -9.59 -9.01
N ALA A 277 -5.94 -9.47 -10.23
CA ALA A 277 -5.18 -8.29 -10.65
C ALA A 277 -6.07 -7.14 -11.15
N LEU A 278 -7.41 -7.29 -11.10
CA LEU A 278 -8.37 -6.25 -11.50
C LEU A 278 -8.73 -5.24 -10.40
N HIS A 279 -8.16 -5.36 -9.19
CA HIS A 279 -8.40 -4.40 -8.11
C HIS A 279 -8.10 -2.95 -8.48
N ASN A 280 -7.26 -2.72 -9.49
CA ASN A 280 -6.88 -1.38 -9.91
C ASN A 280 -7.66 -0.83 -11.11
N VAL A 281 -8.63 -1.57 -11.66
CA VAL A 281 -9.50 -1.06 -12.73
C VAL A 281 -10.24 0.21 -12.27
N SER A 282 -10.75 0.21 -11.04
CA SER A 282 -11.40 1.39 -10.45
C SER A 282 -10.46 2.60 -10.35
N LYS A 283 -9.15 2.39 -10.24
CA LYS A 283 -8.15 3.45 -10.11
C LYS A 283 -7.92 4.21 -11.42
N LEU A 284 -8.24 3.62 -12.56
CA LEU A 284 -8.15 4.25 -13.87
C LEU A 284 -9.33 5.22 -14.12
N PHE A 285 -10.54 4.83 -13.70
CA PHE A 285 -11.76 5.52 -14.07
C PHE A 285 -12.38 6.35 -12.94
N ALA A 286 -12.36 5.84 -11.70
CA ALA A 286 -13.00 6.51 -10.57
C ALA A 286 -12.41 7.90 -10.26
N PRO A 287 -11.09 8.14 -10.34
CA PRO A 287 -10.55 9.48 -10.07
C PRO A 287 -11.12 10.56 -11.00
N LEU A 288 -11.40 10.23 -12.27
CA LEU A 288 -12.01 11.16 -13.22
C LEU A 288 -13.42 11.55 -12.78
N GLY A 289 -14.25 10.55 -12.46
CA GLY A 289 -15.64 10.77 -12.03
C GLY A 289 -15.72 11.53 -10.70
N ILE A 290 -14.92 11.12 -9.71
CA ILE A 290 -14.87 11.77 -8.40
C ILE A 290 -14.35 13.21 -8.53
N ALA A 291 -13.29 13.44 -9.33
CA ALA A 291 -12.75 14.79 -9.51
C ALA A 291 -13.75 15.72 -10.21
N ALA A 292 -14.46 15.23 -11.23
CA ALA A 292 -15.53 15.96 -11.90
C ALA A 292 -16.69 16.30 -10.94
N ALA A 293 -17.10 15.35 -10.09
CA ALA A 293 -18.11 15.59 -9.07
C ALA A 293 -17.67 16.68 -8.09
N PHE A 294 -16.45 16.58 -7.55
CA PHE A 294 -15.94 17.57 -6.60
C PHE A 294 -15.81 18.96 -7.22
N TYR A 295 -15.35 19.06 -8.46
CA TYR A 295 -15.27 20.33 -9.18
C TYR A 295 -16.65 20.96 -9.41
N THR A 296 -17.63 20.18 -9.87
CA THR A 296 -18.98 20.68 -10.18
C THR A 296 -19.71 21.13 -8.93
N THR A 297 -19.53 20.44 -7.80
CA THR A 297 -20.14 20.79 -6.51
C THR A 297 -19.36 21.83 -5.69
N ALA A 298 -18.10 22.13 -6.04
CA ALA A 298 -17.30 23.12 -5.32
C ALA A 298 -17.87 24.53 -5.53
N SER A 299 -17.86 25.34 -4.47
CA SER A 299 -18.22 26.75 -4.55
C SER A 299 -17.33 27.48 -5.57
N PRO A 300 -17.87 28.42 -6.37
CA PRO A 300 -17.14 29.03 -7.49
C PRO A 300 -15.76 29.57 -7.10
N GLU A 301 -15.64 30.18 -5.92
CA GLU A 301 -14.39 30.75 -5.40
C GLU A 301 -13.35 29.71 -4.96
N LYS A 302 -13.77 28.46 -4.71
CA LYS A 302 -12.87 27.35 -4.31
C LYS A 302 -12.43 26.49 -5.49
N ARG A 303 -13.14 26.52 -6.64
CA ARG A 303 -12.90 25.64 -7.80
C ARG A 303 -11.44 25.56 -8.23
N LYS A 304 -10.75 26.70 -8.33
CA LYS A 304 -9.32 26.74 -8.70
C LYS A 304 -8.45 25.98 -7.69
N LYS A 305 -8.71 26.15 -6.39
CA LYS A 305 -8.01 25.44 -5.32
C LYS A 305 -8.33 23.95 -5.32
N THR A 306 -9.59 23.59 -5.57
CA THR A 306 -10.03 22.20 -5.70
C THR A 306 -9.29 21.51 -6.85
N LEU A 307 -9.25 22.10 -8.05
CA LEU A 307 -8.51 21.54 -9.18
C LEU A 307 -7.01 21.43 -8.93
N ALA A 308 -6.40 22.42 -8.26
CA ALA A 308 -4.98 22.37 -7.92
C ALA A 308 -4.62 21.18 -7.01
N LEU A 309 -5.55 20.71 -6.19
CA LEU A 309 -5.38 19.51 -5.36
C LEU A 309 -5.70 18.23 -6.14
N LEU A 310 -6.80 18.22 -6.90
CA LEU A 310 -7.33 17.02 -7.54
C LEU A 310 -6.55 16.59 -8.77
N ILE A 311 -6.08 17.53 -9.60
CA ILE A 311 -5.39 17.17 -10.86
C ILE A 311 -4.13 16.35 -10.59
N PRO A 312 -3.18 16.79 -9.73
CA PRO A 312 -1.95 16.02 -9.51
C PRO A 312 -2.23 14.65 -8.89
N THR A 313 -3.13 14.59 -7.89
CA THR A 313 -3.44 13.35 -7.19
C THR A 313 -4.23 12.36 -8.05
N ALA A 314 -5.14 12.84 -8.90
CA ALA A 314 -5.85 12.02 -9.88
C ALA A 314 -4.89 11.50 -10.97
N LEU A 315 -3.96 12.33 -11.44
CA LEU A 315 -2.94 11.89 -12.40
C LEU A 315 -2.05 10.81 -11.81
N THR A 316 -1.59 10.95 -10.56
CA THR A 316 -0.89 9.86 -9.87
C THR A 316 -1.73 8.60 -9.86
N ALA A 317 -2.98 8.66 -9.41
CA ALA A 317 -3.87 7.51 -9.33
C ALA A 317 -4.04 6.79 -10.68
N ILE A 318 -4.29 7.55 -11.74
CA ILE A 318 -4.54 7.01 -13.08
C ILE A 318 -3.27 6.45 -13.69
N LEU A 319 -2.14 7.18 -13.62
CA LEU A 319 -0.90 6.78 -14.28
C LEU A 319 -0.19 5.63 -13.55
N SER A 320 -0.24 5.61 -12.22
CA SER A 320 0.55 4.72 -11.37
C SER A 320 -0.24 3.68 -10.58
N GLY A 321 -1.56 3.80 -10.50
CA GLY A 321 -2.37 2.94 -9.63
C GLY A 321 -2.21 3.23 -8.13
N ILE A 322 -1.50 4.29 -7.75
CA ILE A 322 -1.37 4.75 -6.35
C ILE A 322 -2.46 5.78 -6.08
N THR A 323 -3.51 5.36 -5.37
CA THR A 323 -4.74 6.16 -5.17
C THR A 323 -4.80 6.91 -3.86
N GLU A 324 -3.95 6.58 -2.90
CA GLU A 324 -4.00 7.10 -1.54
C GLU A 324 -3.98 8.64 -1.51
N PRO A 325 -3.12 9.35 -2.27
CA PRO A 325 -3.13 10.81 -2.31
C PRO A 325 -4.48 11.40 -2.75
N PHE A 326 -5.20 10.68 -3.62
CA PHE A 326 -6.50 11.09 -4.14
C PHE A 326 -7.63 10.68 -3.18
N GLU A 327 -7.67 9.43 -2.73
CA GLU A 327 -8.71 8.89 -1.86
C GLU A 327 -8.71 9.58 -0.48
N PHE A 328 -7.54 9.98 0.03
CA PHE A 328 -7.43 10.67 1.31
C PHE A 328 -8.05 12.07 1.27
N THR A 329 -8.29 12.65 0.09
CA THR A 329 -8.99 13.93 -0.03
C THR A 329 -10.45 13.86 0.46
N PHE A 330 -11.05 12.67 0.56
CA PHE A 330 -12.42 12.51 1.03
C PHE A 330 -12.63 11.38 2.04
N LEU A 331 -11.78 10.37 2.09
CA LEU A 331 -11.94 9.19 2.95
C LEU A 331 -12.14 9.52 4.43
N PHE A 332 -11.37 10.46 4.98
CA PHE A 332 -11.50 10.89 6.39
C PHE A 332 -12.51 12.02 6.60
N ILE A 333 -12.97 12.66 5.51
CA ILE A 333 -13.93 13.77 5.55
C ILE A 333 -15.36 13.23 5.47
N ALA A 334 -15.60 12.26 4.59
CA ALA A 334 -16.88 11.62 4.34
C ALA A 334 -16.71 10.09 4.20
N PRO A 335 -16.51 9.36 5.31
CA PRO A 335 -16.27 7.91 5.28
C PRO A 335 -17.37 7.10 4.57
N GLN A 336 -18.61 7.57 4.62
CA GLN A 336 -19.72 6.95 3.88
C GLN A 336 -19.51 6.99 2.36
N LEU A 337 -18.88 8.04 1.82
CA LEU A 337 -18.53 8.10 0.40
C LEU A 337 -17.42 7.10 0.07
N PHE A 338 -16.49 6.88 0.99
CA PHE A 338 -15.45 5.87 0.81
C PHE A 338 -16.00 4.44 0.84
N LEU A 339 -17.01 4.16 1.67
CA LEU A 339 -17.72 2.89 1.63
C LEU A 339 -18.41 2.67 0.27
N VAL A 340 -19.14 3.68 -0.23
CA VAL A 340 -19.79 3.60 -1.55
C VAL A 340 -18.75 3.41 -2.66
N HIS A 341 -17.65 4.17 -2.63
CA HIS A 341 -16.52 4.00 -3.55
C HIS A 341 -15.96 2.57 -3.51
N SER A 342 -15.77 1.99 -2.32
CA SER A 342 -15.28 0.63 -2.16
C SER A 342 -16.23 -0.43 -2.74
N LEU A 343 -17.54 -0.26 -2.54
CA LEU A 343 -18.56 -1.15 -3.11
C LEU A 343 -18.63 -1.04 -4.64
N LEU A 344 -18.53 0.17 -5.18
CA LEU A 344 -18.54 0.41 -6.61
C LEU A 344 -17.27 -0.13 -7.27
N ALA A 345 -16.11 0.07 -6.65
CA ALA A 345 -14.84 -0.48 -7.12
C ALA A 345 -14.88 -2.02 -7.17
N ALA A 346 -15.40 -2.65 -6.12
CA ALA A 346 -15.58 -4.10 -6.06
C ALA A 346 -16.51 -4.62 -7.15
N SER A 347 -17.64 -3.93 -7.35
CA SER A 347 -18.62 -4.27 -8.36
C SER A 347 -18.05 -4.12 -9.78
N LEU A 348 -17.27 -3.06 -10.03
CA LEU A 348 -16.59 -2.86 -11.31
C LEU A 348 -15.61 -4.00 -11.60
N GLY A 349 -14.69 -4.30 -10.66
CA GLY A 349 -13.70 -5.37 -10.84
C GLY A 349 -14.35 -6.74 -11.07
N ALA A 350 -15.40 -7.06 -10.32
CA ALA A 350 -16.16 -8.30 -10.48
C ALA A 350 -16.93 -8.36 -11.80
N THR A 351 -17.48 -7.24 -12.26
CA THR A 351 -18.22 -7.15 -13.53
C THR A 351 -17.27 -7.34 -14.71
N VAL A 352 -16.15 -6.62 -14.71
CA VAL A 352 -15.08 -6.76 -15.71
C VAL A 352 -14.58 -8.21 -15.79
N TYR A 353 -14.36 -8.85 -14.63
CA TYR A 353 -14.02 -10.26 -14.57
C TYR A 353 -15.13 -11.18 -15.12
N ALA A 354 -16.40 -10.90 -14.77
CA ALA A 354 -17.55 -11.68 -15.24
C ALA A 354 -17.65 -11.68 -16.77
N PHE A 355 -17.36 -10.54 -17.40
CA PHE A 355 -17.32 -10.38 -18.86
C PHE A 355 -16.04 -10.90 -19.54
N GLY A 356 -15.16 -11.61 -18.82
CA GLY A 356 -14.06 -12.36 -19.44
C GLY A 356 -12.73 -11.64 -19.45
N VAL A 357 -12.61 -10.45 -18.85
CA VAL A 357 -11.34 -9.73 -18.74
C VAL A 357 -10.53 -10.31 -17.60
N VAL A 358 -9.27 -10.64 -17.86
CA VAL A 358 -8.25 -11.02 -16.87
C VAL A 358 -6.90 -10.48 -17.34
N GLY A 359 -6.03 -10.15 -16.40
CA GLY A 359 -4.66 -9.71 -16.70
C GLY A 359 -4.10 -8.78 -15.63
N ASP A 360 -2.81 -8.49 -15.69
CA ASP A 360 -2.20 -7.52 -14.77
C ASP A 360 -2.54 -6.08 -15.17
N ILE A 361 -3.70 -5.63 -14.70
CA ILE A 361 -4.21 -4.26 -14.87
C ILE A 361 -3.90 -3.43 -13.60
N GLY A 362 -3.02 -3.95 -12.74
CA GLY A 362 -2.65 -3.42 -11.43
C GLY A 362 -1.90 -2.09 -11.49
N GLY A 363 -0.91 -1.95 -12.38
CA GLY A 363 0.10 -0.89 -12.27
C GLY A 363 -0.29 0.52 -12.74
N GLY A 364 -1.58 0.80 -12.97
CA GLY A 364 -2.05 2.06 -13.57
C GLY A 364 -1.99 2.04 -15.11
N LEU A 365 -2.35 3.18 -15.72
CA LEU A 365 -2.59 3.28 -17.17
C LEU A 365 -1.35 2.93 -17.99
N ILE A 366 -0.17 3.34 -17.55
CA ILE A 366 1.08 3.10 -18.28
C ILE A 366 1.39 1.60 -18.35
N THR A 367 1.29 0.93 -17.21
CA THR A 367 1.51 -0.52 -17.10
C THR A 367 0.44 -1.26 -17.90
N ASN A 368 -0.83 -0.87 -17.77
CA ASN A 368 -1.93 -1.46 -18.53
C ASN A 368 -1.73 -1.32 -20.05
N LEU A 369 -1.25 -0.17 -20.54
CA LEU A 369 -0.96 0.01 -21.97
C LEU A 369 0.07 -0.99 -22.48
N SER A 370 1.16 -1.17 -21.75
CA SER A 370 2.28 -2.01 -22.18
C SER A 370 2.13 -3.49 -21.86
N GLN A 371 1.33 -3.86 -20.86
CA GLN A 371 1.20 -5.25 -20.41
C GLN A 371 -0.16 -5.85 -20.73
N PHE A 372 -1.13 -5.06 -21.18
CA PHE A 372 -2.46 -5.57 -21.53
C PHE A 372 -2.96 -4.97 -22.85
N VAL A 373 -3.20 -3.66 -22.94
CA VAL A 373 -3.86 -3.05 -24.12
C VAL A 373 -3.12 -3.35 -25.43
N ILE A 374 -1.81 -3.04 -25.51
CA ILE A 374 -1.05 -3.24 -26.75
C ILE A 374 -0.85 -4.74 -27.05
N PRO A 375 -0.34 -5.57 -26.11
CA PRO A 375 -0.10 -6.99 -26.39
C PRO A 375 -1.39 -7.75 -26.74
N MET A 376 -2.51 -7.42 -26.09
CA MET A 376 -3.79 -8.10 -26.28
C MET A 376 -4.60 -7.57 -27.46
N SER A 377 -4.19 -6.48 -28.10
CA SER A 377 -4.93 -5.83 -29.19
C SER A 377 -5.13 -6.70 -30.44
N ILE A 378 -4.30 -7.72 -30.66
CA ILE A 378 -4.37 -8.55 -31.87
C ILE A 378 -5.43 -9.65 -31.71
N ASN A 379 -5.21 -10.59 -30.79
CA ASN A 379 -6.08 -11.76 -30.64
C ASN A 379 -7.15 -11.61 -29.54
N HIS A 380 -7.04 -10.61 -28.67
CA HIS A 380 -7.92 -10.40 -27.52
C HIS A 380 -8.53 -9.00 -27.48
N MET A 381 -8.71 -8.36 -28.65
CA MET A 381 -9.30 -7.02 -28.76
C MET A 381 -10.66 -6.93 -28.06
N GLY A 382 -11.45 -8.01 -28.06
CA GLY A 382 -12.70 -8.08 -27.31
C GLY A 382 -12.51 -7.78 -25.83
N SER A 383 -11.55 -8.43 -25.15
CA SER A 383 -11.24 -8.17 -23.74
C SER A 383 -10.73 -6.75 -23.50
N VAL A 384 -9.94 -6.20 -24.42
CA VAL A 384 -9.48 -4.81 -24.35
C VAL A 384 -10.68 -3.85 -24.42
N LEU A 385 -11.58 -4.03 -25.37
CA LEU A 385 -12.77 -3.19 -25.51
C LEU A 385 -13.71 -3.32 -24.30
N THR A 386 -13.91 -4.54 -23.80
CA THR A 386 -14.72 -4.79 -22.60
C THR A 386 -14.19 -4.03 -21.38
N LEU A 387 -12.87 -3.94 -21.19
CA LEU A 387 -12.27 -3.19 -20.09
C LEU A 387 -12.67 -1.71 -20.06
N PHE A 388 -12.81 -1.09 -21.24
CA PHE A 388 -13.17 0.33 -21.35
C PHE A 388 -14.68 0.58 -21.49
N ALA A 389 -15.45 -0.45 -21.82
CA ALA A 389 -16.90 -0.36 -22.03
C ALA A 389 -17.71 -0.58 -20.73
N VAL A 390 -17.21 -1.43 -19.84
CA VAL A 390 -17.78 -1.69 -18.51
C VAL A 390 -17.34 -0.60 -17.54
#